data_AF-A0A1P8U4P8-F1
#
_entry.id   AF-A0A1P8U4P8-F1
#
_cell.length_a   1.000
_cell.length_b   1.000
_cell.length_c   1.000
_cell.angle_alpha   90.00
_cell.angle_beta   90.00
_cell.angle_gamma   90.00
#
_symmetry.space_group_name_H-M   'P 1'
#
loop_
_entity.id
_entity.type
_entity.pdbx_description
1 polymer ?
#
loop_
_entity_poly.entity_id
_entity_poly.type
_entity_poly.pdbx_seq_one_letter_code
_entity_poly.pdbx_strand_id
1 'polypeptide(L)'
;MRAYDPAQPAHPDVDALCELDDATLRVLDELVAAESVRAAATALSLHHSTLQARHEALSRMLGYDPRSAIGRTRYETARLLSRLRAPSRAI
;
A
#
# COMPACT_ATOMS: atom_id res chain seq x y z
N MET A 1 25.43 -7.29 15.96
CA MET A 1 24.59 -6.10 15.73
C MET A 1 25.04 -5.48 14.42
N ARG A 2 24.24 -5.58 13.35
CA ARG A 2 24.60 -5.02 12.03
C ARG A 2 24.19 -3.54 12.03
N ALA A 3 25.12 -2.63 11.79
CA ALA A 3 24.83 -1.21 11.69
C ALA A 3 23.87 -0.93 10.53
N TYR A 4 22.93 0.00 10.72
CA TYR A 4 22.07 0.51 9.66
C TYR A 4 22.95 1.22 8.63
N ASP A 5 22.99 0.70 7.41
CA ASP A 5 23.70 1.32 6.30
C ASP A 5 22.71 2.21 5.54
N PRO A 6 22.85 3.54 5.59
CA PRO A 6 21.97 4.46 4.86
C PRO A 6 22.09 4.33 3.34
N ALA A 7 23.12 3.64 2.83
CA ALA A 7 23.29 3.33 1.41
C ALA A 7 22.59 2.03 0.98
N GLN A 8 21.95 1.28 1.90
CA GLN A 8 21.16 0.12 1.49
C GLN A 8 20.01 0.59 0.59
N PRO A 9 19.83 -0.05 -0.59
CA PRO A 9 18.68 0.22 -1.44
C PRO A 9 17.40 0.00 -0.62
N ALA A 10 16.37 0.76 -0.92
CA ALA A 10 15.14 0.62 -0.15
C ALA A 10 14.59 -0.79 -0.24
N HIS A 11 13.81 -1.14 0.77
CA HIS A 11 13.04 -2.35 0.68
C HIS A 11 12.09 -2.27 -0.54
N PRO A 12 11.96 -3.32 -1.37
CA PRO A 12 11.18 -3.29 -2.60
C PRO A 12 9.72 -2.86 -2.38
N ASP A 13 9.13 -3.24 -1.24
CA ASP A 13 7.77 -2.80 -0.89
C ASP A 13 7.68 -1.27 -0.73
N VAL A 14 8.72 -0.61 -0.22
CA VAL A 14 8.74 0.86 -0.05
C VAL A 14 8.90 1.56 -1.40
N ASP A 15 9.82 1.07 -2.24
CA ASP A 15 10.02 1.63 -3.57
C ASP A 15 8.76 1.46 -4.43
N ALA A 16 8.14 0.28 -4.40
CA ALA A 16 6.87 0.04 -5.09
C ALA A 16 5.78 1.04 -4.68
N LEU A 17 5.68 1.42 -3.41
CA LEU A 17 4.71 2.41 -2.94
C LEU A 17 5.10 3.86 -3.27
N CYS A 18 6.40 4.18 -3.35
CA CYS A 18 6.87 5.51 -3.72
C CYS A 18 6.61 5.86 -5.20
N GLU A 19 6.48 4.84 -6.07
CA GLU A 19 6.15 5.02 -7.49
C GLU A 19 4.64 5.19 -7.75
N LEU A 20 3.78 5.00 -6.73
CA LEU A 20 2.33 5.12 -6.88
C LEU A 20 1.85 6.56 -6.68
N ASP A 21 0.80 6.92 -7.41
CA ASP A 21 0.09 8.18 -7.17
C ASP A 21 -0.77 8.14 -5.89
N ASP A 22 -1.09 9.32 -5.37
CA ASP A 22 -1.88 9.48 -4.14
C ASP A 22 -3.26 8.81 -4.23
N ALA A 23 -3.85 8.77 -5.43
CA ALA A 23 -5.16 8.14 -5.65
C ALA A 23 -5.08 6.62 -5.47
N THR A 24 -4.06 5.98 -6.03
CA THR A 24 -3.81 4.54 -5.92
C THR A 24 -3.45 4.17 -4.49
N LEU A 25 -2.64 5.00 -3.83
CA LEU A 25 -2.30 4.81 -2.43
C LEU A 25 -3.53 4.89 -1.52
N ARG A 26 -4.45 5.82 -1.77
CA ARG A 26 -5.74 5.91 -1.06
C ARG A 26 -6.61 4.67 -1.26
N VAL A 27 -6.62 4.11 -2.47
CA VAL A 27 -7.34 2.86 -2.76
C VAL A 27 -6.75 1.70 -1.97
N LEU A 28 -5.42 1.60 -1.88
CA LEU A 28 -4.74 0.57 -1.08
C LEU A 28 -5.01 0.75 0.42
N ASP A 29 -4.92 1.97 0.94
CA ASP A 29 -5.21 2.27 2.36
C ASP A 29 -6.63 1.77 2.71
N GLU A 30 -7.63 2.09 1.87
CA GLU A 30 -9.01 1.66 2.10
C GLU A 30 -9.20 0.14 1.93
N LEU A 31 -8.57 -0.47 0.92
CA LEU A 31 -8.62 -1.92 0.71
C LEU A 31 -8.05 -2.69 1.91
N VAL A 32 -7.03 -2.16 2.57
CA VAL A 32 -6.38 -2.80 3.72
C VAL A 32 -7.20 -2.61 5.00
N ALA A 33 -7.78 -1.42 5.19
CA ALA A 33 -8.58 -1.08 6.35
C ALA A 33 -9.96 -1.75 6.37
N ALA A 34 -10.61 -1.89 5.21
CA ALA A 34 -11.97 -2.42 5.13
C ALA A 34 -12.06 -3.93 5.42
N GLU A 35 -13.17 -4.35 6.00
CA GLU A 35 -13.46 -5.76 6.29
C GLU A 35 -13.61 -6.60 5.02
N SER A 36 -14.04 -5.99 3.90
CA SER A 36 -14.21 -6.67 2.61
C SER A 36 -13.95 -5.72 1.44
N VAL A 37 -13.68 -6.28 0.25
CA VAL A 37 -13.57 -5.50 -1.00
C VAL A 37 -14.90 -4.79 -1.31
N ARG A 38 -16.04 -5.39 -0.96
CA ARG A 38 -17.35 -4.75 -1.11
C ARG A 38 -17.47 -3.50 -0.23
N ALA A 39 -17.07 -3.60 1.04
CA ALA A 39 -17.12 -2.46 1.97
C ALA A 39 -16.20 -1.31 1.50
N ALA A 40 -14.98 -1.63 1.07
CA ALA A 40 -14.07 -0.63 0.47
C ALA A 40 -14.66 0.01 -0.79
N ALA A 41 -15.34 -0.76 -1.65
CA ALA A 41 -15.97 -0.23 -2.86
C ALA A 41 -17.07 0.77 -2.51
N THR A 42 -17.89 0.45 -1.51
CA THR A 42 -18.90 1.38 -0.98
C THR A 42 -18.26 2.65 -0.41
N ALA A 43 -17.20 2.53 0.39
CA ALA A 43 -16.49 3.69 0.96
C ALA A 43 -15.87 4.61 -0.11
N LEU A 44 -15.37 4.02 -1.21
CA LEU A 44 -14.78 4.75 -2.33
C LEU A 44 -15.81 5.20 -3.38
N SER A 45 -17.11 4.93 -3.19
CA SER A 45 -18.16 5.14 -4.20
C SER A 45 -17.86 4.46 -5.55
N LEU A 46 -17.22 3.29 -5.52
CA LEU A 46 -16.89 2.49 -6.70
C LEU A 46 -17.82 1.28 -6.82
N HIS A 47 -17.98 0.80 -8.05
CA HIS A 47 -18.57 -0.52 -8.26
C HIS A 47 -17.63 -1.60 -7.71
N HIS A 48 -18.21 -2.58 -7.01
CA HIS A 48 -17.46 -3.69 -6.42
C HIS A 48 -16.60 -4.44 -7.46
N SER A 49 -17.12 -4.71 -8.66
CA SER A 49 -16.37 -5.37 -9.73
C SER A 49 -15.16 -4.55 -10.19
N THR A 50 -15.31 -3.23 -10.26
CA THR A 50 -14.20 -2.31 -10.58
C THR A 50 -13.12 -2.37 -9.50
N LEU A 51 -13.51 -2.32 -8.22
CA LEU A 51 -12.53 -2.38 -7.14
C LEU A 51 -11.88 -3.76 -7.01
N GLN A 52 -12.62 -4.83 -7.27
CA GLN A 52 -12.10 -6.20 -7.31
C GLN A 52 -11.01 -6.35 -8.38
N ALA A 53 -11.27 -5.90 -9.61
CA ALA A 53 -10.28 -5.93 -10.69
C ALA A 53 -9.04 -5.08 -10.36
N ARG A 54 -9.24 -3.92 -9.70
CA ARG A 54 -8.12 -3.10 -9.21
C ARG A 54 -7.32 -3.81 -8.12
N HIS A 55 -7.98 -4.45 -7.16
CA HIS A 55 -7.31 -5.24 -6.10
C HIS A 55 -6.45 -6.35 -6.69
N GLU A 56 -6.94 -7.07 -7.70
CA GLU A 56 -6.16 -8.11 -8.40
C GLU A 56 -4.97 -7.54 -9.18
N ALA A 57 -5.12 -6.38 -9.82
CA ALA A 57 -4.01 -5.70 -10.49
C ALA A 57 -2.94 -5.23 -9.49
N LEU A 58 -3.37 -4.62 -8.38
CA LEU A 58 -2.50 -4.14 -7.32
C LEU A 58 -1.76 -5.28 -6.62
N SER A 59 -2.43 -6.40 -6.36
CA SER A 59 -1.80 -7.57 -5.73
C SER A 59 -0.71 -8.17 -6.61
N ARG A 60 -0.92 -8.19 -7.93
CA ARG A 60 0.11 -8.63 -8.89
C ARG A 60 1.29 -7.67 -8.94
N MET A 61 1.03 -6.36 -8.93
CA MET A 61 2.08 -5.33 -8.94
C MET A 61 2.92 -5.36 -7.65
N LEU A 62 2.28 -5.55 -6.49
CA LEU A 62 2.97 -5.68 -5.20
C LEU A 62 3.67 -7.04 -5.02
N GLY A 63 3.26 -8.07 -5.77
CA GLY A 63 3.73 -9.44 -5.60
C GLY A 63 3.18 -10.15 -4.35
N TYR A 64 2.16 -9.58 -3.71
CA TYR A 64 1.44 -10.15 -2.58
C TYR A 64 0.02 -9.57 -2.49
N ASP A 65 -0.89 -10.29 -1.81
CA ASP A 65 -2.22 -9.76 -1.50
C ASP A 65 -2.16 -8.87 -0.25
N PRO A 66 -2.38 -7.54 -0.36
CA PRO A 66 -2.34 -6.62 0.78
C PRO A 66 -3.46 -6.88 1.80
N ARG A 67 -4.48 -7.68 1.47
CA ARG A 67 -5.57 -8.05 2.39
C ARG A 67 -5.30 -9.32 3.20
N SER A 68 -4.30 -10.11 2.81
CA SER A 68 -3.82 -11.24 3.62
C SER A 68 -3.22 -10.75 4.94
N ALA A 69 -3.19 -11.58 5.99
CA ALA A 69 -2.66 -11.16 7.30
C ALA A 69 -1.20 -10.65 7.22
N ILE A 70 -0.35 -11.40 6.51
CA ILE A 70 1.06 -11.02 6.30
C ILE A 70 1.16 -9.83 5.33
N GLY A 71 0.38 -9.83 4.24
CA GLY A 71 0.40 -8.75 3.26
C GLY A 71 -0.05 -7.41 3.83
N ARG A 72 -1.04 -7.39 4.72
CA ARG A 72 -1.46 -6.20 5.47
C ARG A 72 -0.30 -5.63 6.27
N THR A 73 0.37 -6.47 7.05
CA THR A 73 1.52 -6.04 7.87
C THR A 73 2.65 -5.48 7.00
N ARG A 74 2.96 -6.14 5.87
CA ARG A 74 3.96 -5.67 4.90
C ARG A 74 3.59 -4.30 4.33
N TYR A 75 2.34 -4.15 3.88
CA TYR A 75 1.84 -2.90 3.33
C TYR A 75 1.90 -1.77 4.35
N GLU A 76 1.36 -1.96 5.55
CA GLU A 76 1.34 -0.93 6.61
C GLU A 76 2.76 -0.49 7.00
N THR A 77 3.69 -1.44 7.11
CA THR A 77 5.10 -1.15 7.41
C THR A 77 5.74 -0.35 6.29
N ALA A 78 5.57 -0.77 5.03
CA ALA A 78 6.11 -0.06 3.88
C ALA A 78 5.49 1.35 3.73
N ARG A 79 4.18 1.49 4.00
CA ARG A 79 3.43 2.75 3.96
C ARG A 79 3.95 3.74 5.01
N LEU A 80 4.24 3.26 6.23
CA LEU A 80 4.85 4.07 7.28
C LEU A 80 6.26 4.53 6.89
N LEU A 81 7.11 3.61 6.42
CA LEU A 81 8.48 3.91 6.00
C LEU A 81 8.51 4.89 4.81
N SER A 82 7.62 4.74 3.84
CA SER A 82 7.44 5.67 2.70
C SER A 82 7.15 7.10 3.19
N ARG A 83 6.24 7.25 4.16
CA ARG A 83 5.89 8.57 4.73
C ARG A 83 7.04 9.21 5.51
N LEU A 84 7.90 8.40 6.15
CA LEU A 84 9.09 8.87 6.86
C LEU A 84 10.24 9.24 5.92
N ARG A 85 10.28 8.66 4.71
CA ARG A 85 11.26 8.98 3.66
C ARG A 85 10.95 10.27 2.91
N ALA A 86 9.67 10.57 2.69
CA ALA A 86 9.30 11.87 2.13
C ALA A 86 9.78 12.96 3.10
N PRO A 87 10.52 14.00 2.65
CA PRO A 87 10.79 15.14 3.53
C PRO A 87 9.44 15.62 4.05
N SER A 88 9.31 15.80 5.36
CA SER A 88 8.05 16.21 5.97
C SER A 88 7.53 17.39 5.18
N ARG A 89 6.47 17.20 4.38
CA ARG A 89 5.76 18.32 3.79
C ARG A 89 5.17 19.02 5.00
N ALA A 90 5.89 20.06 5.44
CA ALA A 90 5.51 20.89 6.56
C ALA A 90 4.06 21.35 6.32
N ILE A 91 3.26 21.20 7.37
CA ILE A 91 1.89 21.73 7.46
C ILE A 91 1.98 23.25 7.42
#